data_AF-A0A8T5HMW8-F1
#
_entry.id   AF-A0A8T5HMW8-F1
#
_cell.length_a   1.000
_cell.length_b   1.000
_cell.length_c   1.000
_cell.angle_alpha   90.00
_cell.angle_beta   90.00
_cell.angle_gamma   90.00
#
_symmetry.space_group_name_H-M   'P 1'
#
loop_
_entity.id
_entity.type
_entity.pdbx_description
1 polymer ?
#
loop_
_entity_poly.entity_id
_entity_poly.type
_entity_poly.pdbx_seq_one_letter_code
_entity_poly.pdbx_strand_id
1 'polypeptide(L)' 'MVNITLSVPSELKHKMESFGEINWSAVARHAFDDKISDLELLKKMKSKSKFTEQDAIRLGRELNKKLARRRSN' A
#
# COMPACT_ATOMS: atom_id res chain seq x y z
N MET A 1 -10.30 24.60 -6.23
CA MET A 1 -10.26 23.14 -6.43
C MET A 1 -9.63 22.86 -7.80
N VAL A 2 -8.95 21.74 -7.94
CA VAL A 2 -8.39 21.25 -9.22
C VAL A 2 -9.15 20.01 -9.64
N ASN A 3 -9.31 19.81 -10.95
CA ASN A 3 -10.02 18.67 -11.51
C ASN A 3 -9.02 17.59 -11.98
N ILE A 4 -9.39 16.33 -11.76
CA ILE A 4 -8.66 15.15 -12.23
C ILE A 4 -9.64 14.29 -13.02
N THR A 5 -9.26 13.90 -14.23
CA THR A 5 -10.02 12.95 -15.07
C THR A 5 -9.33 11.60 -15.03
N LEU A 6 -10.10 10.53 -14.81
CA LEU A 6 -9.60 9.18 -14.66
C LEU A 6 -10.34 8.24 -15.61
N SER A 7 -9.59 7.37 -16.28
CA SER A 7 -10.17 6.26 -17.03
C SER A 7 -10.32 5.04 -16.12
N VAL A 8 -11.50 4.44 -16.14
CA VAL A 8 -11.80 3.19 -15.43
C VAL A 8 -12.39 2.17 -16.41
N PRO A 9 -12.28 0.86 -16.15
CA PRO A 9 -12.97 -0.15 -16.94
C PRO A 9 -14.48 0.12 -17.01
N SER A 10 -15.09 -0.05 -18.17
CA SER A 10 -16.52 0.22 -18.38
C SER A 10 -17.42 -0.55 -17.42
N GLU A 11 -17.07 -1.80 -17.14
CA GLU A 11 -17.77 -2.66 -16.18
C GLU A 11 -17.75 -2.09 -14.76
N LEU A 12 -16.64 -1.47 -14.35
CA LEU A 12 -16.52 -0.81 -13.05
C LEU A 12 -17.38 0.46 -13.02
N LYS A 13 -17.37 1.25 -14.10
CA LYS A 13 -18.22 2.45 -14.21
C LYS A 13 -19.70 2.12 -14.07
N HIS A 14 -20.17 1.07 -14.74
CA HIS A 14 -21.56 0.62 -14.63
C HIS A 14 -21.94 0.18 -13.20
N LYS A 15 -21.04 -0.54 -12.51
CA LYS A 15 -21.25 -0.88 -11.10
C LYS A 15 -21.26 0.35 -10.20
N MET A 16 -20.42 1.34 -10.47
CA MET A 16 -20.43 2.59 -9.69
C MET A 16 -21.74 3.35 -9.90
N GLU A 17 -22.27 3.36 -11.12
CA GLU A 17 -23.54 4.01 -11.47
C GLU A 17 -24.76 3.34 -10.85
N SER A 18 -24.72 2.03 -10.57
CA SER A 18 -25.79 1.36 -9.83
C SER A 18 -25.91 1.79 -8.37
N PHE A 19 -24.88 2.45 -7.82
CA PHE A 19 -24.88 3.06 -6.48
C PHE A 19 -24.77 4.59 -6.61
N GLY A 20 -25.77 5.20 -7.24
CA GLY A 20 -25.79 6.64 -7.57
C GLY A 20 -25.84 7.59 -6.36
N GLU A 21 -26.19 7.08 -5.18
CA GLU A 21 -26.16 7.79 -3.91
C GLU A 21 -24.74 8.05 -3.38
N ILE A 22 -23.74 7.35 -3.92
CA ILE A 22 -22.34 7.44 -3.47
C ILE A 22 -21.63 8.61 -4.16
N ASN A 23 -21.00 9.47 -3.36
CA ASN A 23 -20.08 10.49 -3.85
C ASN A 23 -18.72 9.86 -4.21
N TRP A 24 -18.61 9.32 -5.42
CA TRP A 24 -17.38 8.69 -5.91
C TRP A 24 -16.16 9.60 -5.92
N SER A 25 -16.34 10.91 -6.09
CA SER A 25 -15.24 11.89 -5.97
C SER A 25 -14.73 12.04 -4.53
N ALA A 26 -15.57 11.81 -3.52
CA ALA A 26 -15.11 11.73 -2.13
C ALA A 26 -14.34 10.45 -1.85
N VAL A 27 -14.85 9.31 -2.34
CA VAL A 27 -14.17 8.01 -2.24
C VAL A 27 -12.77 8.07 -2.87
N ALA A 28 -12.67 8.62 -4.08
CA ALA A 28 -11.39 8.78 -4.77
C ALA A 28 -10.41 9.67 -3.99
N ARG A 29 -10.87 10.80 -3.45
CA ARG A 29 -10.03 11.70 -2.64
C ARG A 29 -9.46 11.00 -1.41
N HIS A 30 -10.28 10.25 -0.67
CA HIS A 30 -9.81 9.49 0.49
C HIS A 30 -8.78 8.42 0.09
N ALA A 31 -9.07 7.65 -0.97
CA ALA A 31 -8.13 6.64 -1.45
C ALA A 31 -6.78 7.24 -1.89
N PHE A 32 -6.79 8.45 -2.47
CA PHE A 32 -5.55 9.14 -2.83
C PHE A 32 -4.78 9.64 -1.60
N ASP A 33 -5.47 10.22 -0.61
CA ASP A 33 -4.85 10.72 0.62
C ASP A 33 -4.20 9.59 1.43
N ASP A 34 -4.91 8.47 1.58
CA ASP A 34 -4.39 7.27 2.23
C ASP A 34 -3.15 6.74 1.50
N LYS A 35 -3.23 6.65 0.16
CA LYS A 35 -2.10 6.15 -0.63
C LYS A 35 -0.88 7.05 -0.56
N ILE A 36 -1.08 8.37 -0.58
CA ILE A 36 0.01 9.33 -0.44
C ILE A 36 0.64 9.22 0.95
N SER A 37 -0.17 9.12 2.01
CA SER A 37 0.31 8.95 3.38
C SER A 37 1.18 7.70 3.54
N ASP A 38 0.76 6.56 2.97
CA ASP A 38 1.55 5.34 2.93
C ASP A 38 2.90 5.54 2.22
N LEU A 39 2.87 6.20 1.05
CA LEU A 39 4.07 6.45 0.25
C LEU A 39 5.04 7.39 0.96
N GLU A 40 4.54 8.41 1.67
CA GLU A 40 5.35 9.31 2.47
C GLU A 40 5.98 8.61 3.67
N LEU A 41 5.23 7.73 4.35
CA LEU A 41 5.77 6.90 5.43
C LEU A 41 6.90 6.01 4.91
N LEU A 42 6.68 5.31 3.79
CA LEU A 42 7.70 4.48 3.16
C LEU A 42 8.93 5.30 2.75
N LYS A 43 8.73 6.50 2.21
CA LYS A 43 9.82 7.40 1.84
C LYS A 43 10.60 7.86 3.08
N LYS A 44 9.93 8.19 4.18
CA LYS A 44 10.54 8.58 5.46
C LYS A 44 11.32 7.44 6.11
N MET A 45 10.78 6.22 6.03
CA MET A 45 11.48 5.02 6.48
C MET A 45 12.74 4.82 5.63
N LYS A 46 12.64 4.87 4.30
CA LYS A 46 13.81 4.74 3.40
C LYS A 46 14.84 5.86 3.62
N SER A 47 14.42 7.11 3.78
CA SER A 47 15.35 8.25 3.88
C SER A 47 16.17 8.27 5.17
N LYS A 48 15.63 7.71 6.26
CA LYS A 48 16.35 7.58 7.55
C LYS A 48 17.02 6.23 7.72
N SER A 49 16.77 5.29 6.82
CA SER A 49 17.22 3.92 6.97
C SER A 49 18.54 3.70 6.24
N LYS A 50 19.53 3.20 6.99
CA LYS A 50 20.75 2.58 6.43
C LYS A 50 20.53 1.09 6.10
N PHE A 51 19.30 0.61 6.21
CA PHE A 51 18.96 -0.80 6.02
C PHE A 51 19.20 -1.20 4.58
N THR A 52 20.20 -2.05 4.40
CA THR A 52 20.60 -2.54 3.08
C THR A 52 19.85 -3.82 2.73
N GLU A 53 19.91 -4.21 1.46
CA GLU A 53 19.43 -5.52 1.01
C GLU A 53 20.12 -6.67 1.76
N GLN A 54 21.41 -6.52 2.06
CA GLN A 54 22.16 -7.50 2.83
C GLN A 54 21.62 -7.64 4.27
N ASP A 55 21.20 -6.54 4.89
CA ASP A 55 20.54 -6.57 6.20
C ASP A 55 19.22 -7.33 6.16
N ALA A 56 18.41 -7.14 5.11
CA ALA A 56 17.17 -7.87 4.91
C ALA A 56 17.39 -9.38 4.76
N ILE A 57 18.36 -9.78 3.93
CA ILE A 57 18.71 -11.20 3.73
C ILE A 57 19.23 -11.83 5.03
N ARG A 58 20.09 -11.11 5.78
CA ARG A 58 20.61 -11.57 7.07
C ARG A 58 19.49 -11.80 8.07
N LEU A 59 18.58 -10.82 8.23
CA LEU A 59 17.43 -10.93 9.12
C LEU A 59 16.51 -12.10 8.74
N GLY A 60 16.21 -12.28 7.45
CA GLY A 60 15.42 -13.41 6.98
C GLY A 60 16.05 -14.77 7.31
N ARG A 61 17.38 -14.90 7.13
CA ARG A 61 18.12 -16.12 7.50
C ARG A 61 18.09 -16.38 9.01
N GLU A 62 18.25 -15.34 9.83
CA GLU A 62 18.17 -15.48 11.30
C GLU A 62 16.77 -15.88 11.77
N LEU A 63 15.74 -15.28 11.17
CA LEU A 63 14.34 -15.59 11.48
C LEU A 63 14.01 -17.05 11.12
N ASN A 64 14.42 -17.51 9.94
CA ASN A 64 14.24 -18.90 9.52
C ASN A 64 14.95 -19.90 10.45
N LYS A 65 16.17 -19.59 10.88
CA LYS A 65 16.89 -20.43 11.87
C LYS A 65 16.15 -20.50 13.20
N LYS A 66 15.62 -19.38 13.70
CA LYS A 66 14.84 -19.33 14.95
C LYS A 66 13.53 -20.11 14.82
N LEU A 67 12.81 -19.95 13.71
CA LEU A 67 11.56 -20.68 13.44
C LEU A 67 11.79 -22.19 13.30
N ALA A 68 12.85 -22.60 12.61
CA ALA A 68 13.22 -24.01 12.48
C ALA A 68 13.48 -24.62 13.86
N ARG A 69 14.31 -23.97 14.70
CA ARG A 69 14.57 -24.43 16.07
C ARG A 69 13.31 -24.56 16.92
N ARG A 70 12.34 -23.65 16.75
CA ARG A 70 11.05 -23.69 17.48
C ARG A 70 10.13 -24.82 17.01
N ARG A 71 10.26 -25.29 15.78
CA ARG A 71 9.50 -26.43 15.22
C ARG A 71 10.16 -27.79 15.48
N SER A 72 11.41 -27.81 15.92
CA SER A 72 12.18 -29.02 16.21
C SER A 72 12.15 -29.43 17.70
N ASN A 73 11.49 -28.65 18.55
CA ASN A 73 11.11 -28.97 19.94
C ASN A 73 9.60 -29.22 19.99
#